data_AF-A0A5S9M5X6-F1
#
_entry.id   AF-A0A5S9M5X6-F1
#
_cell.length_a   1.000
_cell.length_b   1.000
_cell.length_c   1.000
_cell.angle_alpha   90.00
_cell.angle_beta   90.00
_cell.angle_gamma   90.00
#
_symmetry.space_group_name_H-M   'P 1'
#
loop_
_entity.id
_entity.type
_entity.pdbx_description
1 polymer ?
#
loop_
_entity_poly.entity_id
_entity_poly.type
_entity_poly.pdbx_seq_one_letter_code
_entity_poly.pdbx_strand_id
1 'polypeptide(L)'
;MFHKGATAVAASKSGGYFVAVKREGIFHYSVESGWQQLFKLKHKIHAISYIGPYLFGVGENGTVIRSGDEGSTWALSSFPTNAVVWSITGRKDGFVCAHGKHSIYMCQMISEFPGKL
;
A
#
# COMPACT_ATOMS: atom_id res chain seq x y z
N MET A 1 7.54 -22.36 3.75
CA MET A 1 6.68 -21.60 2.82
C MET A 1 5.64 -20.87 3.65
N PHE A 2 5.38 -19.57 3.45
CA PHE A 2 4.44 -18.83 4.30
C PHE A 2 2.99 -19.10 3.87
N HIS A 3 2.30 -19.97 4.59
CA HIS A 3 0.97 -20.51 4.28
C HIS A 3 -0.18 -19.86 5.10
N LYS A 4 -0.17 -18.53 5.24
CA LYS A 4 -1.21 -17.79 6.00
C LYS A 4 -2.27 -17.07 5.16
N GLY A 5 -2.43 -17.46 3.89
CA GLY A 5 -3.33 -16.74 2.98
C GLY A 5 -2.79 -15.37 2.61
N ALA A 6 -1.57 -15.35 2.09
CA ALA A 6 -0.95 -14.17 1.49
C ALA A 6 -1.81 -13.65 0.33
N THR A 7 -1.92 -12.32 0.20
CA THR A 7 -2.83 -11.68 -0.77
C THR A 7 -2.15 -10.67 -1.67
N ALA A 8 -0.99 -10.16 -1.26
CA ALA A 8 -0.13 -9.30 -2.07
C ALA A 8 1.32 -9.41 -1.57
N VAL A 9 2.28 -9.12 -2.45
CA VAL A 9 3.72 -9.09 -2.15
C VAL A 9 4.37 -7.90 -2.85
N ALA A 10 5.38 -7.29 -2.21
CA ALA A 10 6.25 -6.29 -2.82
C ALA A 10 7.68 -6.49 -2.33
N ALA A 11 8.69 -6.32 -3.20
CA ALA A 11 10.08 -6.29 -2.76
C ALA A 11 10.29 -5.13 -1.77
N SER A 12 11.17 -5.29 -0.79
CA SER A 12 11.58 -4.19 0.09
C SER A 12 12.82 -3.49 -0.48
N LYS A 13 12.92 -2.16 -0.34
CA LYS A 13 14.13 -1.43 -0.76
C LYS A 13 15.31 -1.70 0.16
N SER A 14 15.06 -2.06 1.42
CA SER A 14 16.08 -2.39 2.42
C SER A 14 16.47 -3.87 2.45
N GLY A 15 15.86 -4.70 1.61
CA GLY A 15 16.09 -6.13 1.55
C GLY A 15 14.88 -6.96 2.00
N GLY A 16 14.74 -8.14 1.42
CA GLY A 16 13.58 -9.00 1.64
C GLY A 16 12.31 -8.52 0.93
N TYR A 17 11.14 -8.78 1.51
CA TYR A 17 9.85 -8.45 0.88
C TYR A 17 8.72 -8.25 1.90
N PHE A 18 7.75 -7.42 1.54
CA PHE A 18 6.50 -7.22 2.26
C PHE A 18 5.44 -8.20 1.77
N VAL A 19 4.57 -8.66 2.67
CA VAL A 19 3.42 -9.54 2.37
C VAL A 19 2.18 -9.03 3.10
N ALA A 20 1.09 -8.85 2.36
CA ALA A 20 -0.23 -8.73 2.96
C ALA A 20 -0.82 -10.10 3.27
N VAL A 21 -1.43 -10.25 4.44
CA VAL A 21 -2.00 -11.50 4.93
C VAL A 21 -3.45 -11.26 5.32
N LYS A 22 -4.35 -12.06 4.75
CA LYS A 22 -5.80 -11.88 4.93
C LYS A 22 -6.17 -11.86 6.42
N ARG A 23 -6.80 -10.77 6.86
CA ARG A 23 -7.26 -10.53 8.25
C ARG A 23 -6.17 -10.47 9.32
N GLU A 24 -4.89 -10.46 8.93
CA GLU A 24 -3.76 -10.29 9.87
C GLU A 24 -3.07 -8.93 9.66
N GLY A 25 -2.79 -8.55 8.41
CA GLY A 25 -2.20 -7.27 8.05
C GLY A 25 -0.92 -7.39 7.22
N ILE A 26 0.05 -6.50 7.43
CA ILE A 26 1.30 -6.43 6.67
C ILE A 26 2.45 -7.02 7.46
N PHE A 27 3.17 -7.91 6.80
CA PHE A 27 4.40 -8.52 7.28
C PHE A 27 5.57 -8.12 6.41
N HIS A 28 6.77 -8.14 6.97
CA HIS A 28 8.02 -8.07 6.24
C HIS A 28 8.83 -9.33 6.57
N TYR A 29 9.45 -9.89 5.54
CA TYR A 29 10.45 -10.94 5.68
C TYR A 29 11.80 -10.40 5.28
N SER A 30 12.83 -10.65 6.08
CA SER A 30 14.24 -10.48 5.73
C SER A 30 15.05 -11.72 6.11
N VAL A 31 16.30 -11.79 5.65
CA VAL A 31 17.22 -12.87 6.06
C VAL A 31 17.65 -12.66 7.51
N GLU A 32 17.82 -11.41 7.93
CA GLU A 32 18.36 -11.01 9.22
C GLU A 32 17.36 -11.19 10.37
N SER A 33 16.11 -10.75 10.15
CA SER A 33 15.08 -10.70 11.20
C SER A 33 13.95 -11.71 11.01
N GLY A 34 13.98 -12.48 9.91
CA GLY A 34 12.90 -13.39 9.57
C GLY A 34 11.58 -12.64 9.36
N TRP A 35 10.46 -13.26 9.74
CA TRP A 35 9.14 -12.69 9.60
C TRP A 35 8.79 -11.74 10.75
N GLN A 36 8.44 -10.51 10.42
CA GLN A 36 7.95 -9.50 11.36
C GLN A 36 6.59 -8.99 10.92
N GLN A 37 5.64 -8.90 11.85
CA GLN A 37 4.36 -8.25 11.60
C GLN A 37 4.51 -6.74 11.82
N LEU A 38 4.42 -5.95 10.76
CA LEU A 38 4.63 -4.51 10.81
C LEU A 38 3.34 -3.72 11.04
N PHE A 39 2.21 -4.24 10.55
CA PHE A 39 0.93 -3.55 10.66
C PHE A 39 -0.23 -4.53 10.82
N LYS A 40 -1.11 -4.29 11.79
CA LYS A 40 -2.32 -5.09 11.99
C LYS A 40 -3.49 -4.49 11.23
N LEU A 41 -4.14 -5.28 10.38
CA LEU A 41 -5.31 -4.83 9.62
C LEU A 41 -6.27 -6.01 9.39
N LYS A 42 -7.57 -5.75 9.57
CA LYS A 42 -8.62 -6.77 9.37
C LYS A 42 -9.09 -6.87 7.91
N HIS A 43 -9.01 -5.78 7.16
CA HIS A 43 -9.39 -5.74 5.74
C HIS A 43 -8.35 -6.46 4.87
N LYS A 44 -8.82 -7.16 3.84
CA LYS A 44 -7.93 -7.79 2.86
C LYS A 44 -7.29 -6.72 1.97
N ILE A 45 -5.96 -6.70 1.92
CA ILE A 45 -5.19 -5.91 0.95
C ILE A 45 -4.94 -6.76 -0.29
N HIS A 46 -5.29 -6.22 -1.45
CA HIS A 46 -5.22 -6.90 -2.74
C HIS A 46 -3.98 -6.56 -3.56
N ALA A 47 -3.38 -5.38 -3.33
CA ALA A 47 -2.13 -4.99 -3.95
C ALA A 47 -1.27 -4.20 -2.96
N ILE A 48 0.04 -4.38 -3.05
CA ILE A 48 1.06 -3.53 -2.43
C ILE A 48 1.99 -3.07 -3.54
N SER A 49 2.30 -1.78 -3.60
CA SER A 49 3.19 -1.24 -4.62
C SER A 49 3.92 0.01 -4.12
N TYR A 50 5.14 0.22 -4.61
CA TYR A 50 5.81 1.51 -4.45
C TYR A 50 5.29 2.52 -5.45
N ILE A 51 5.03 3.72 -4.97
CA ILE A 51 4.77 4.90 -5.79
C ILE A 51 5.67 6.02 -5.28
N GLY A 52 6.76 6.27 -6.01
CA GLY A 52 7.83 7.15 -5.54
C GLY A 52 8.48 6.61 -4.25
N PRO A 53 8.62 7.44 -3.19
CA PRO A 53 9.20 6.99 -1.94
C PRO A 53 8.22 6.15 -1.09
N TYR A 54 6.93 6.20 -1.38
CA TYR A 54 5.89 5.62 -0.53
C TYR A 54 5.54 4.18 -0.91
N LEU A 55 5.34 3.34 0.09
CA LEU A 55 4.74 2.02 -0.06
C LEU A 55 3.23 2.14 0.17
N PHE A 56 2.44 1.77 -0.82
CA PHE A 56 0.98 1.77 -0.75
C PHE A 56 0.43 0.36 -0.70
N GLY A 57 -0.70 0.19 -0.01
CA GLY A 57 -1.54 -1.00 -0.11
C GLY A 57 -3.00 -0.62 -0.31
N VAL A 58 -3.72 -1.34 -1.17
CA VAL A 58 -5.14 -1.12 -1.43
C VAL A 58 -5.96 -2.39 -1.30
N GLY A 59 -7.23 -2.28 -0.92
CA GLY A 59 -8.03 -3.47 -0.69
C GLY A 59 -9.54 -3.30 -0.54
N GLU A 60 -10.13 -4.15 0.31
CA GLU A 60 -11.57 -4.16 0.60
C GLU A 60 -12.06 -2.82 1.18
N ASN A 61 -13.33 -2.49 0.94
CA ASN A 61 -14.00 -1.30 1.44
C ASN A 61 -13.24 0.01 1.14
N GLY A 62 -12.65 0.10 -0.05
CA GLY A 62 -11.87 1.26 -0.45
C GLY A 62 -10.59 1.48 0.36
N THR A 63 -10.16 0.52 1.19
CA THR A 63 -9.03 0.68 2.11
C THR A 63 -7.76 1.07 1.37
N VAL A 64 -7.06 2.09 1.88
CA VAL A 64 -5.74 2.52 1.44
C VAL A 64 -4.82 2.62 2.66
N ILE A 65 -3.70 1.92 2.63
CA ILE A 65 -2.61 2.07 3.59
C ILE A 65 -1.40 2.69 2.90
N ARG A 66 -0.66 3.53 3.62
CA ARG A 66 0.56 4.16 3.11
C ARG A 66 1.64 4.19 4.17
N SER A 67 2.85 3.83 3.80
CA SER A 67 4.06 4.06 4.59
C SER A 67 5.05 4.92 3.79
N GLY A 68 5.71 5.85 4.47
CA GLY A 68 6.80 6.67 3.92
C GLY A 68 8.18 6.26 4.40
N ASP A 69 8.26 5.21 5.21
CA ASP A 69 9.43 4.81 6.00
C ASP A 69 9.62 3.29 5.98
N GLU A 70 9.42 2.68 4.80
CA GLU A 70 9.67 1.26 4.53
C GLU A 70 8.89 0.31 5.47
N GLY A 71 7.65 0.68 5.78
CA GLY A 71 6.75 -0.12 6.60
C GLY A 71 6.93 0.05 8.11
N SER A 72 7.78 0.98 8.56
CA SER A 72 7.99 1.26 9.99
C SER A 72 6.74 1.90 10.61
N THR A 73 6.10 2.83 9.91
CA THR A 73 4.82 3.44 10.29
C THR A 73 3.84 3.42 9.11
N TRP A 74 2.54 3.38 9.43
CA TRP A 74 1.47 3.28 8.44
C TRP A 74 0.34 4.27 8.73
N ALA A 75 -0.07 5.00 7.69
CA ALA A 75 -1.31 5.76 7.68
C ALA A 75 -2.43 4.93 7.04
N LEU A 76 -3.60 4.91 7.66
CA LEU A 76 -4.82 4.27 7.14
C LEU A 76 -5.79 5.34 6.63
N SER A 77 -6.32 5.14 5.44
CA SER A 77 -7.31 5.99 4.79
C SER A 77 -8.20 5.14 3.89
N SER A 78 -9.13 5.76 3.17
CA SER A 78 -9.95 5.07 2.18
C SER A 78 -10.33 5.97 1.02
N PHE A 79 -10.56 5.36 -0.14
CA PHE A 79 -11.33 6.02 -1.19
C PHE A 79 -12.79 6.20 -0.72
N PRO A 80 -13.55 7.16 -1.30
CA PRO A 80 -14.96 7.37 -0.96
C PRO A 80 -15.86 6.28 -1.58
N THR A 81 -15.59 5.02 -1.26
CA THR A 81 -16.29 3.84 -1.77
C THR A 81 -16.19 2.67 -0.79
N ASN A 82 -17.20 1.80 -0.83
CA ASN A 82 -17.15 0.50 -0.16
C ASN A 82 -16.74 -0.65 -1.11
N ALA A 83 -16.37 -0.34 -2.36
CA ALA A 83 -15.95 -1.34 -3.33
C ALA A 83 -14.54 -1.89 -3.01
N VAL A 84 -14.24 -3.07 -3.54
CA VAL A 84 -12.87 -3.61 -3.55
C VAL A 84 -12.03 -2.82 -4.55
N VAL A 85 -10.83 -2.43 -4.13
CA VAL A 85 -9.78 -1.86 -4.97
C VAL A 85 -8.73 -2.93 -5.23
N TRP A 86 -8.50 -3.24 -6.49
CA TRP A 86 -7.73 -4.43 -6.90
C TRP A 86 -6.27 -4.11 -7.20
N SER A 87 -6.00 -2.92 -7.73
CA SER A 87 -4.65 -2.49 -8.09
C SER A 87 -4.51 -0.99 -7.88
N ILE A 88 -3.27 -0.58 -7.65
CA ILE A 88 -2.85 0.80 -7.51
C ILE A 88 -1.53 0.98 -8.29
N THR A 89 -1.43 2.08 -9.02
CA THR A 89 -0.20 2.51 -9.70
C THR A 89 -0.06 4.02 -9.59
N GLY A 90 1.11 4.53 -9.91
CA GLY A 90 1.34 5.95 -9.88
C GLY A 90 2.73 6.33 -10.33
N ARG A 91 3.03 7.61 -10.19
CA ARG A 91 4.31 8.21 -10.54
C ARG A 91 4.84 9.01 -9.36
N LYS A 92 6.15 9.29 -9.40
CA LYS A 92 6.85 10.07 -8.37
C LYS A 92 6.37 11.53 -8.24
N ASP A 93 5.67 12.05 -9.24
CA ASP A 93 5.10 13.40 -9.28
C ASP A 93 3.75 13.49 -8.53
N GLY A 94 3.34 12.43 -7.84
CA GLY A 94 2.13 12.42 -7.03
C GLY A 94 0.86 12.05 -7.77
N PHE A 95 0.97 11.59 -9.03
CA PHE A 95 -0.13 10.90 -9.69
C PHE A 95 -0.32 9.50 -9.10
N VAL A 96 -1.54 9.19 -8.67
CA VAL A 96 -1.96 7.86 -8.21
C VAL A 96 -3.27 7.49 -8.90
N CYS A 97 -3.34 6.28 -9.43
CA CYS A 97 -4.51 5.71 -10.05
C CYS A 97 -4.82 4.35 -9.43
N ALA A 98 -6.07 4.11 -9.07
CA ALA A 98 -6.55 2.83 -8.57
C ALA A 98 -7.84 2.43 -9.27
N HIS A 99 -8.03 1.14 -9.54
CA HIS A 99 -9.28 0.66 -10.12
C HIS A 99 -10.03 -0.23 -9.14
N GLY A 100 -11.34 0.02 -9.05
CA GLY A 100 -12.31 -0.81 -8.33
C GLY A 100 -13.38 -1.35 -9.27
N LYS A 101 -14.44 -1.94 -8.70
CA LYS A 101 -15.46 -2.70 -9.46
C LYS A 101 -16.04 -1.96 -10.68
N HIS A 102 -16.29 -0.65 -10.58
CA HIS A 102 -16.86 0.15 -11.67
C HIS A 102 -16.25 1.56 -11.78
N SER A 103 -15.06 1.76 -11.21
CA SER A 103 -14.53 3.11 -11.03
C SER A 103 -13.01 3.12 -11.10
N ILE A 104 -12.47 4.19 -11.69
CA ILE A 104 -11.07 4.56 -11.59
C ILE A 104 -10.98 5.76 -10.65
N TYR A 105 -10.19 5.64 -9.59
CA TYR A 105 -9.89 6.72 -8.67
C TYR A 105 -8.55 7.32 -9.07
N MET A 106 -8.51 8.63 -9.29
CA MET A 106 -7.29 9.36 -9.58
C MET A 106 -7.05 10.41 -8.50
N CYS A 107 -5.81 10.49 -8.04
CA CYS A 107 -5.34 11.56 -7.18
C CYS A 107 -4.10 12.16 -7.84
N GLN A 108 -4.07 13.48 -7.98
CA GLN A 108 -2.89 14.22 -8.38
C GLN A 108 -2.53 15.12 -7.20
N MET A 109 -1.39 14.87 -6.57
CA MET A 109 -0.80 15.89 -5.72
C MET A 109 -0.31 17.00 -6.65
N ILE A 110 -1.00 18.14 -6.63
CA ILE A 110 -0.49 19.35 -7.25
C ILE A 110 0.60 19.83 -6.28
N SER A 111 1.86 19.78 -6.68
CA SER A 111 2.90 20.51 -5.96
C SER A 111 2.53 21.98 -6.02
N GLU A 112 2.17 22.58 -4.89
CA GLU A 112 2.10 24.04 -4.80
C GLU A 112 3.44 24.60 -5.31
N PHE A 113 3.37 25.47 -6.31
CA PHE A 113 4.53 26.21 -6.79
C PHE A 113 5.10 27.05 -5.64
N PRO A 114 6.39 26.94 -5.26
CA PRO A 114 7.02 27.97 -4.47
C PRO A 114 7.36 29.12 -5.44
N GLY A 115 6.54 30.17 -5.46
CA GLY A 115 6.78 31.27 -6.38
C GLY A 115 5.90 32.51 -6.25
N LYS A 116 6.33 33.41 -5.36
CA LYS A 116 6.13 34.88 -5.31
C LYS A 116 4.82 35.41 -4.70
N LEU A 117 4.93 36.10 -3.55
CA LEU A 117 5.29 37.53 -3.49
C LEU A 117 6.26 37.77 -2.32
#